data_AF-A0AA38KSZ5-F1
#
_entry.id   AF-A0AA38KSZ5-F1
#
_cell.length_a   1.000
_cell.length_b   1.000
_cell.length_c   1.000
_cell.angle_alpha   90.00
_cell.angle_beta   90.00
_cell.angle_gamma   90.00
#
_symmetry.space_group_name_H-M   'P 1'
#
loop_
_entity.id
_entity.type
_entity.pdbx_description
1 polymer ?
#
loop_
_entity_poly.entity_id
_entity_poly.type
_entity_poly.pdbx_seq_one_letter_code
_entity_poly.pdbx_strand_id
1 'polypeptide(L)'
;MKFMMWKAKLSILVLGSSTILALPQPQPPWLGKYIVHPSTLEDDGNMFGYLAEVKWVHKFQGIQQNDLVAKVFRSHTTTPDHVCAEIEALKQIGEFHVAGSYDGSMVIIMKKKPGEILQNTKQYKQAAPSDRSRLRSEAKKKYCEKVAKIAIDKKAYHDDKSSRNYLVQFDEMKAPVTISSIEVIDWGITRIVNEPVPEEKKVMSYESCLSVSIFHWENNELSMGGVNRPYMPDRYYIIEKINRKIVQSNLPFCTA
;
A
#
# COMPACT_ATOMS: atom_id res chain seq x y z
N MET A 1 6.14 -58.75 61.03
CA MET A 1 5.96 -57.67 60.03
C MET A 1 6.61 -58.12 58.72
N LYS A 2 5.82 -58.31 57.66
CA LYS A 2 6.31 -58.62 56.30
C LYS A 2 6.09 -57.38 55.43
N PHE A 3 7.17 -56.78 54.92
CA PHE A 3 7.10 -55.69 53.95
C PHE A 3 6.89 -56.27 52.55
N MET A 4 5.82 -55.82 51.89
CA MET A 4 5.43 -56.26 50.55
C MET A 4 5.89 -55.19 49.55
N MET A 5 6.99 -55.47 48.83
CA MET A 5 7.50 -54.59 47.76
C MET A 5 6.67 -54.79 46.48
N TRP A 6 5.97 -53.74 46.05
CA TRP A 6 5.38 -53.68 44.71
C TRP A 6 6.43 -53.22 43.70
N LYS A 7 6.70 -54.03 42.67
CA LYS A 7 7.47 -53.63 41.49
C LYS A 7 6.50 -53.07 40.45
N ALA A 8 6.44 -51.75 40.31
CA ALA A 8 5.75 -51.12 39.20
C ALA A 8 6.62 -51.22 37.93
N LYS A 9 6.12 -51.88 36.88
CA LYS A 9 6.72 -51.84 35.53
C LYS A 9 6.24 -50.58 34.84
N LEU A 10 7.17 -49.66 34.58
CA LEU A 10 6.94 -48.47 33.76
C LEU A 10 7.12 -48.85 32.28
N SER A 11 6.05 -48.91 31.52
CA SER A 11 6.09 -49.08 30.06
C SER A 11 6.04 -47.72 29.40
N ILE A 12 7.15 -47.29 28.79
CA ILE A 12 7.23 -46.05 28.01
C ILE A 12 6.76 -46.39 26.59
N LEU A 13 5.60 -45.88 26.20
CA LEU A 13 5.08 -45.95 24.83
C LEU A 13 5.69 -44.79 24.04
N VAL A 14 6.62 -45.08 23.13
CA VAL A 14 7.14 -44.08 22.18
C VAL A 14 6.11 -43.93 21.06
N LEU A 15 5.32 -42.85 21.11
CA LEU A 15 4.40 -42.49 20.04
C LEU A 15 5.21 -41.98 18.84
N GLY A 16 5.16 -42.72 17.74
CA GLY A 16 5.77 -42.35 16.48
C GLY A 16 5.27 -41.00 15.99
N SER A 17 6.21 -40.13 15.61
CA SER A 17 5.96 -38.81 15.02
C SER A 17 5.10 -38.97 13.76
N SER A 18 3.80 -38.75 13.92
CA SER A 18 2.86 -38.71 12.80
C SER A 18 3.06 -37.39 12.10
N THR A 19 3.64 -37.42 10.91
CA THR A 19 3.71 -36.25 10.03
C THR A 19 2.26 -35.89 9.69
N ILE A 20 1.71 -34.88 10.37
CA ILE A 20 0.40 -34.34 10.04
C ILE A 20 0.55 -33.68 8.67
N LEU A 21 0.12 -34.36 7.61
CA LEU A 21 -0.12 -33.75 6.31
C LEU A 21 -1.17 -32.67 6.52
N ALA A 22 -0.76 -31.40 6.50
CA ALA A 22 -1.67 -30.28 6.60
C ALA A 22 -2.69 -30.41 5.46
N LEU A 23 -3.97 -30.58 5.81
CA LEU A 23 -5.04 -30.58 4.83
C LEU A 23 -5.00 -29.24 4.08
N PRO A 24 -5.23 -29.25 2.76
CA PRO A 24 -5.28 -28.01 1.99
C PRO A 24 -6.33 -27.08 2.62
N GLN A 25 -5.90 -25.87 2.98
CA GLN A 25 -6.78 -24.86 3.57
C GLN A 25 -7.92 -24.60 2.56
N PRO A 26 -9.19 -24.63 3.00
CA PRO A 26 -10.31 -24.36 2.11
C PRO A 26 -10.12 -22.98 1.48
N GLN A 27 -10.14 -22.92 0.16
CA GLN A 27 -10.02 -21.65 -0.54
C GLN A 27 -11.16 -20.72 -0.11
N PRO A 28 -10.87 -19.44 0.16
CA PRO A 28 -11.91 -18.56 0.66
C PRO A 28 -13.02 -18.43 -0.39
N PRO A 29 -14.30 -18.31 0.01
CA PRO A 29 -15.46 -18.37 -0.90
C PRO A 29 -15.45 -17.33 -2.03
N TRP A 30 -14.61 -16.30 -1.91
CA TRP A 30 -14.42 -15.28 -2.92
C TRP A 30 -13.44 -15.70 -4.03
N LEU A 31 -12.49 -16.62 -3.79
CA LEU A 31 -11.43 -16.94 -4.76
C LEU A 31 -11.98 -17.56 -6.06
N GLY A 32 -13.14 -18.24 -6.00
CA GLY A 32 -13.86 -18.69 -7.20
C GLY A 32 -14.59 -17.59 -7.97
N LYS A 33 -14.64 -16.35 -7.46
CA LYS A 33 -15.36 -15.21 -8.06
C LYS A 33 -14.43 -14.27 -8.83
N TYR A 34 -13.13 -14.27 -8.52
CA TYR A 34 -12.13 -13.38 -9.12
C TYR A 34 -11.02 -14.23 -9.74
N ILE A 35 -10.75 -13.99 -11.02
CA ILE A 35 -9.60 -14.54 -11.72
C ILE A 35 -8.59 -13.42 -11.87
N VAL A 36 -7.46 -13.55 -11.18
CA VAL A 36 -6.27 -12.75 -11.43
C VAL A 36 -5.65 -13.28 -12.72
N HIS A 37 -5.57 -12.46 -13.77
CA HIS A 37 -5.08 -12.93 -15.05
C HIS A 37 -3.54 -12.88 -15.06
N PRO A 38 -2.81 -14.01 -15.14
CA PRO A 38 -1.34 -14.00 -15.02
C PRO A 38 -0.66 -13.18 -16.13
N SER A 39 -1.28 -13.11 -17.32
CA SER A 39 -0.73 -12.35 -18.44
C SER A 39 -0.84 -10.83 -18.29
N THR A 40 -1.51 -10.34 -17.24
CA THR A 40 -1.61 -8.90 -16.92
C THR A 40 -0.75 -8.54 -15.73
N LEU A 41 0.14 -9.44 -15.28
CA LEU A 41 1.08 -9.13 -14.22
C LEU A 41 2.09 -8.11 -14.73
N GLU A 42 1.96 -6.89 -14.25
CA GLU A 42 2.93 -5.83 -14.43
C GLU A 42 3.77 -5.72 -13.15
N ASP A 43 5.08 -5.63 -13.33
CA ASP A 43 5.97 -5.24 -12.23
C ASP A 43 5.57 -3.83 -11.80
N ASP A 44 5.15 -3.68 -10.54
CA ASP A 44 4.77 -2.37 -9.99
C ASP A 44 6.01 -1.51 -9.69
N GLY A 45 7.21 -2.03 -9.97
CA GLY A 45 8.49 -1.42 -9.64
C GLY A 45 8.80 -1.50 -8.14
N ASN A 46 7.86 -1.99 -7.33
CA ASN A 46 8.05 -2.17 -5.91
C ASN A 46 8.60 -3.58 -5.64
N MET A 47 9.44 -3.69 -4.62
CA MET A 47 10.03 -4.97 -4.22
C MET A 47 8.99 -5.93 -3.61
N PHE A 48 7.79 -5.43 -3.33
CA PHE A 48 6.77 -6.16 -2.59
C PHE A 48 5.77 -6.92 -3.46
N GLY A 49 5.61 -6.61 -4.76
CA GLY A 49 4.47 -7.18 -5.49
C GLY A 49 4.49 -7.10 -7.01
N TYR A 50 3.30 -7.34 -7.53
CA TYR A 50 2.87 -7.18 -8.92
C TYR A 50 1.46 -6.62 -8.92
N LEU A 51 1.11 -5.84 -9.94
CA LEU A 51 -0.27 -5.45 -10.22
C LEU A 51 -0.83 -6.34 -11.32
N ALA A 52 -2.09 -6.74 -11.18
CA ALA A 52 -2.80 -7.49 -12.19
C ALA A 52 -4.22 -6.98 -12.37
N GLU A 53 -4.69 -7.00 -13.62
CA GLU A 53 -6.10 -6.75 -13.89
C GLU A 53 -6.95 -7.92 -13.39
N VAL A 54 -8.11 -7.56 -12.84
CA VAL A 54 -9.04 -8.52 -12.25
C VAL A 54 -10.15 -8.81 -13.25
N LYS A 55 -10.26 -10.06 -13.68
CA LYS A 55 -11.41 -10.54 -14.44
C LYS A 55 -12.34 -11.30 -13.49
N TRP A 56 -13.64 -11.14 -13.64
CA TRP A 56 -14.62 -11.78 -12.76
C TRP A 56 -15.30 -12.94 -13.47
N VAL A 57 -15.68 -13.96 -12.70
CA VAL A 57 -16.46 -15.09 -13.22
C VAL A 57 -17.97 -14.80 -13.17
N HIS A 58 -18.41 -13.89 -12.29
CA HIS A 58 -19.82 -13.53 -12.11
C HIS A 58 -20.02 -12.03 -11.93
N LYS A 59 -21.11 -11.47 -12.49
CA LYS A 59 -21.50 -10.06 -12.32
C LYS A 59 -21.77 -9.76 -10.83
N PHE A 60 -20.93 -8.94 -10.22
CA PHE A 60 -21.25 -8.28 -8.95
C PHE A 60 -22.19 -7.11 -9.23
N GLN A 61 -23.29 -7.01 -8.48
CA GLN A 61 -24.26 -5.93 -8.69
C GLN A 61 -23.60 -4.57 -8.41
N GLY A 62 -23.48 -3.73 -9.45
CA GLY A 62 -23.12 -2.31 -9.33
C GLY A 62 -21.66 -1.92 -9.51
N ILE A 63 -20.72 -2.84 -9.74
CA ILE A 63 -19.29 -2.52 -10.02
C ILE A 63 -18.97 -2.93 -11.45
N GLN A 64 -18.41 -2.02 -12.27
CA GLN A 64 -17.97 -2.41 -13.61
C GLN A 64 -16.65 -3.17 -13.53
N GLN A 65 -16.47 -4.17 -14.40
CA GLN A 65 -15.29 -5.03 -14.39
C GLN A 65 -13.95 -4.27 -14.47
N ASN A 66 -13.95 -3.10 -15.10
CA ASN A 66 -12.75 -2.29 -15.33
C ASN A 66 -12.38 -1.37 -14.14
N ASP A 67 -13.14 -1.43 -13.04
CA ASP A 67 -12.99 -0.51 -11.92
C ASP A 67 -12.09 -1.05 -10.80
N LEU A 68 -11.61 -2.30 -10.88
CA LEU A 68 -10.77 -2.92 -9.84
C LEU A 68 -9.42 -3.40 -10.37
N VAL A 69 -8.45 -3.49 -9.46
CA VAL A 69 -7.10 -4.04 -9.68
C VAL A 69 -6.75 -4.97 -8.51
N ALA A 70 -5.93 -5.98 -8.77
CA ALA A 70 -5.35 -6.85 -7.75
C ALA A 70 -3.88 -6.49 -7.55
N LYS A 71 -3.48 -6.28 -6.30
CA LYS A 71 -2.08 -6.23 -5.87
C LYS A 71 -1.72 -7.57 -5.28
N VAL A 72 -0.79 -8.28 -5.92
CA VAL A 72 -0.32 -9.60 -5.53
C VAL A 72 1.05 -9.45 -4.89
N PHE A 73 1.17 -9.83 -3.62
CA PHE A 73 2.39 -9.66 -2.85
C PHE A 73 3.31 -10.87 -3.01
N ARG A 74 4.61 -10.60 -3.12
CA ARG A 74 5.67 -11.61 -3.14
C ARG A 74 5.81 -12.18 -1.73
N SER A 75 5.55 -13.48 -1.59
CA SER A 75 5.52 -14.18 -0.30
C SER A 75 6.84 -14.10 0.49
N HIS A 76 7.98 -13.95 -0.20
CA HIS A 76 9.31 -13.93 0.41
C HIS A 76 9.83 -12.52 0.77
N THR A 77 9.22 -11.44 0.27
CA THR A 77 9.65 -10.07 0.56
C THR A 77 8.63 -9.26 1.37
N THR A 78 7.41 -9.76 1.51
CA THR A 78 6.33 -9.02 2.17
C THR A 78 5.88 -9.72 3.44
N THR A 79 5.98 -9.04 4.58
CA THR A 79 5.42 -9.51 5.84
C THR A 79 3.90 -9.35 5.85
N PRO A 80 3.16 -10.23 6.55
CA PRO A 80 1.72 -10.05 6.70
C PRO A 80 1.34 -8.68 7.27
N ASP A 81 2.12 -8.15 8.23
CA ASP A 81 1.91 -6.83 8.82
C ASP A 81 1.85 -5.69 7.78
N HIS A 82 2.72 -5.72 6.76
CA HIS A 82 2.69 -4.72 5.69
C HIS A 82 1.39 -4.80 4.88
N VAL A 83 0.94 -6.01 4.53
CA VAL A 83 -0.31 -6.21 3.79
C VAL A 83 -1.51 -5.76 4.62
N CYS A 84 -1.51 -6.08 5.91
CA CYS A 84 -2.58 -5.70 6.83
C CYS A 84 -2.65 -4.18 7.03
N ALA A 85 -1.50 -3.51 7.14
CA ALA A 85 -1.44 -2.05 7.20
C ALA A 85 -2.04 -1.40 5.92
N GLU A 86 -1.72 -1.94 4.74
CA GLU A 86 -2.29 -1.45 3.48
C GLU A 86 -3.80 -1.69 3.39
N ILE A 87 -4.28 -2.86 3.81
CA ILE A 87 -5.72 -3.18 3.85
C ILE A 87 -6.48 -2.18 4.71
N GLU A 88 -5.98 -1.85 5.90
CA GLU A 88 -6.65 -0.92 6.80
C GLU A 88 -6.63 0.50 6.27
N ALA A 89 -5.52 0.93 5.67
CA ALA A 89 -5.47 2.21 4.97
C ALA A 89 -6.50 2.28 3.82
N LEU A 90 -6.59 1.24 3.00
CA LEU A 90 -7.53 1.14 1.88
C LEU A 90 -8.99 1.14 2.36
N LYS A 91 -9.31 0.47 3.48
CA LYS A 91 -10.64 0.52 4.10
C LYS A 91 -10.96 1.93 4.57
N GLN A 92 -10.01 2.57 5.24
CA GLN A 92 -10.16 3.91 5.81
C GLN A 92 -10.45 4.97 4.71
N ILE A 93 -9.83 4.85 3.53
CA ILE A 93 -10.08 5.77 2.40
C ILE A 93 -11.26 5.33 1.49
N GLY A 94 -11.84 4.15 1.73
CA GLY A 94 -12.97 3.62 0.97
C GLY A 94 -12.60 3.05 -0.41
N GLU A 95 -11.39 2.49 -0.53
CA GLU A 95 -10.84 1.92 -1.78
C GLU A 95 -10.63 0.40 -1.70
N PHE A 96 -10.69 -0.17 -0.50
CA PHE A 96 -10.65 -1.61 -0.29
C PHE A 96 -11.90 -2.31 -0.84
N HIS A 97 -11.71 -3.45 -1.51
CA HIS A 97 -12.80 -4.31 -1.96
C HIS A 97 -12.78 -5.68 -1.27
N VAL A 98 -11.69 -6.44 -1.42
CA VAL A 98 -11.49 -7.74 -0.74
C VAL A 98 -10.01 -8.08 -0.63
N ALA A 99 -9.63 -9.01 0.24
CA ALA A 99 -8.28 -9.58 0.29
C ALA A 99 -8.30 -11.07 0.60
N GLY A 100 -7.22 -11.76 0.26
CA GLY A 100 -6.85 -13.05 0.82
C GLY A 100 -5.63 -13.65 0.13
N SER A 101 -5.70 -14.91 -0.33
CA SER A 101 -4.52 -15.57 -0.93
C SER A 101 -4.81 -16.12 -2.33
N TYR A 102 -3.82 -16.05 -3.21
CA TYR A 102 -3.79 -16.64 -4.54
C TYR A 102 -2.42 -17.31 -4.75
N ASP A 103 -2.41 -18.62 -5.01
CA ASP A 103 -1.17 -19.40 -5.22
C ASP A 103 -0.12 -19.21 -4.11
N GLY A 104 -0.57 -19.17 -2.85
CA GLY A 104 0.30 -18.95 -1.68
C GLY A 104 0.76 -17.50 -1.47
N SER A 105 0.52 -16.60 -2.42
CA SER A 105 0.73 -15.16 -2.28
C SER A 105 -0.46 -14.49 -1.61
N MET A 106 -0.22 -13.41 -0.85
CA MET A 106 -1.28 -12.53 -0.36
C MET A 106 -1.76 -11.62 -1.50
N VAL A 107 -3.05 -11.33 -1.55
CA VAL A 107 -3.67 -10.49 -2.59
C VAL A 107 -4.64 -9.50 -1.95
N ILE A 108 -4.58 -8.26 -2.42
CA ILE A 108 -5.59 -7.23 -2.16
C ILE A 108 -6.26 -6.87 -3.49
N ILE A 109 -7.58 -6.86 -3.51
CA ILE A 109 -8.39 -6.31 -4.59
C ILE A 109 -8.93 -4.96 -4.13
N MET A 110 -8.73 -3.95 -4.95
CA MET A 110 -9.04 -2.54 -4.64
C MET A 110 -9.48 -1.77 -5.89
N LYS A 111 -10.02 -0.57 -5.69
CA LYS A 111 -10.43 0.30 -6.80
C LYS A 111 -9.23 0.68 -7.69
N LYS A 112 -9.37 0.50 -9.00
CA LYS A 112 -8.43 0.96 -10.03
C LYS A 112 -8.46 2.49 -10.07
N LYS A 113 -7.29 3.11 -10.08
CA LYS A 113 -7.15 4.55 -10.17
C LYS A 113 -6.80 4.97 -11.60
N PRO A 114 -7.39 6.07 -12.11
CA PRO A 114 -7.06 6.57 -13.43
C PRO A 114 -5.73 7.35 -13.41
N GLY A 115 -4.99 7.27 -14.51
CA GLY A 115 -3.72 7.97 -14.71
C GLY A 115 -2.55 7.01 -14.90
N GLU A 116 -1.35 7.56 -14.95
CA GLU A 116 -0.11 6.81 -15.15
C GLU A 116 1.01 7.39 -14.27
N ILE A 117 2.01 6.59 -13.90
CA ILE A 117 3.22 7.09 -13.23
C ILE A 117 3.86 8.18 -14.11
N LEU A 118 4.21 9.33 -13.54
CA LEU A 118 4.69 10.50 -14.30
C LEU A 118 5.81 10.14 -15.29
N GLN A 119 6.79 9.36 -14.84
CA GLN A 119 7.95 8.95 -15.64
C GLN A 119 7.59 8.10 -16.85
N ASN A 120 6.46 7.40 -16.80
CA ASN A 120 6.03 6.51 -17.87
C ASN A 120 5.25 7.27 -18.96
N THR A 121 4.69 8.43 -18.63
CA THR A 121 3.88 9.24 -19.54
C THR A 121 4.66 9.79 -20.73
N LYS A 122 3.99 9.88 -21.88
CA LYS A 122 4.55 10.45 -23.12
C LYS A 122 5.00 11.91 -22.92
N GLN A 123 4.18 12.71 -22.24
CA GLN A 123 4.38 14.12 -21.97
C GLN A 123 5.69 14.34 -21.21
N TYR A 124 5.98 13.50 -20.19
CA TYR A 124 7.23 13.58 -19.46
C TYR A 124 8.44 13.08 -20.27
N LYS A 125 8.31 11.93 -20.93
CA LYS A 125 9.38 11.33 -21.75
C LYS A 125 9.81 12.23 -22.90
N GLN A 126 8.89 12.98 -23.50
CA GLN A 126 9.16 13.85 -24.65
C GLN A 126 9.48 15.31 -24.26
N ALA A 127 9.20 15.72 -23.02
CA ALA A 127 9.48 17.07 -22.54
C ALA A 127 10.99 17.38 -22.51
N ALA A 128 11.31 18.66 -22.75
CA ALA A 128 12.65 19.19 -22.52
C ALA A 128 13.04 19.07 -21.03
N PRO A 129 14.34 19.06 -20.68
CA PRO A 129 14.78 18.93 -19.29
C PRO A 129 14.17 19.96 -18.32
N SER A 130 14.02 21.21 -18.75
CA SER A 130 13.36 22.27 -17.96
C SER A 130 11.88 21.97 -17.70
N ASP A 131 11.16 21.48 -18.71
CA ASP A 131 9.76 21.07 -18.58
C ASP A 131 9.60 19.82 -17.72
N ARG A 132 10.49 18.83 -17.82
CA ARG A 132 10.50 17.69 -16.89
C ARG A 132 10.69 18.14 -15.44
N SER A 133 11.59 19.09 -15.19
CA SER A 133 11.76 19.68 -13.86
C SER A 133 10.49 20.38 -13.36
N ARG A 134 9.85 21.17 -14.23
CA ARG A 134 8.56 21.82 -13.95
C ARG A 134 7.47 20.79 -13.62
N LEU A 135 7.29 19.76 -14.45
CA LEU A 135 6.29 18.71 -14.25
C LEU A 135 6.51 17.93 -12.96
N ARG A 136 7.77 17.60 -12.59
CA ARG A 136 8.07 16.96 -11.29
C ARG A 136 7.66 17.84 -10.11
N SER A 137 7.95 19.14 -10.19
CA SER A 137 7.58 20.12 -9.15
C SER A 137 6.06 20.25 -9.02
N GLU A 138 5.37 20.33 -10.16
CA GLU A 138 3.91 20.39 -10.21
C GLU A 138 3.25 19.11 -9.65
N ALA A 139 3.73 17.94 -10.06
CA ALA A 139 3.25 16.64 -9.56
C ALA A 139 3.44 16.54 -8.04
N LYS A 140 4.62 16.90 -7.54
CA LYS A 140 4.92 16.91 -6.10
C LYS A 140 3.97 17.82 -5.31
N LYS A 141 3.69 19.04 -5.81
CA LYS A 141 2.74 19.95 -5.16
C LYS A 141 1.34 19.33 -5.09
N LYS A 142 0.80 18.88 -6.22
CA LYS A 142 -0.54 18.27 -6.28
C LYS A 142 -0.64 16.99 -5.45
N TYR A 143 0.40 16.17 -5.42
CA TYR A 143 0.50 15.00 -4.55
C TYR A 143 0.38 15.41 -3.08
N CYS A 144 1.17 16.39 -2.64
CA CYS A 144 1.13 16.85 -1.26
C CYS A 144 -0.21 17.50 -0.87
N GLU A 145 -0.85 18.24 -1.78
CA GLU A 145 -2.22 18.76 -1.58
C GLU A 145 -3.22 17.62 -1.40
N LYS A 146 -3.14 16.59 -2.25
CA LYS A 146 -4.01 15.40 -2.19
C LYS A 146 -3.80 14.61 -0.90
N VAL A 147 -2.55 14.34 -0.50
CA VAL A 147 -2.24 13.64 0.76
C VAL A 147 -2.73 14.42 1.98
N ALA A 148 -2.52 15.74 2.02
CA ALA A 148 -3.04 16.58 3.10
C ALA A 148 -4.57 16.52 3.18
N LYS A 149 -5.25 16.57 2.03
CA LYS A 149 -6.71 16.42 1.96
C LYS A 149 -7.18 15.04 2.46
N ILE A 150 -6.53 13.95 2.05
CA ILE A 150 -6.88 12.59 2.51
C ILE A 150 -6.62 12.45 4.02
N ALA A 151 -5.53 13.01 4.54
CA ALA A 151 -5.24 12.98 5.97
C ALA A 151 -6.34 13.64 6.81
N ILE A 152 -6.93 14.73 6.33
CA ILE A 152 -8.04 15.43 7.00
C ILE A 152 -9.36 14.67 6.80
N ASP A 153 -9.75 14.44 5.55
CA ASP A 153 -11.07 13.93 5.19
C ASP A 153 -11.24 12.46 5.56
N LYS A 154 -10.16 11.69 5.43
CA LYS A 154 -10.15 10.24 5.59
C LYS A 154 -9.32 9.78 6.76
N LYS A 155 -8.64 10.67 7.50
CA LYS A 155 -7.82 10.27 8.65
C LYS A 155 -6.70 9.27 8.29
N ALA A 156 -6.17 9.36 7.07
CA ALA A 156 -5.08 8.52 6.58
C ALA A 156 -3.99 9.39 5.94
N TYR A 157 -2.79 9.39 6.49
CA TYR A 157 -1.63 10.12 5.97
C TYR A 157 -0.66 9.16 5.29
N HIS A 158 -0.39 9.42 4.01
CA HIS A 158 0.54 8.64 3.19
C HIS A 158 1.98 9.11 3.43
N ASP A 159 2.81 8.24 4.00
CA ASP A 159 4.17 8.61 4.40
C ASP A 159 5.23 8.17 3.38
N ASP A 160 4.87 7.36 2.39
CA ASP A 160 5.78 6.92 1.32
C ASP A 160 5.71 7.83 0.09
N LYS A 161 6.53 8.89 0.16
CA LYS A 161 6.61 9.98 -0.82
C LYS A 161 7.39 9.59 -2.10
N SER A 162 7.30 8.35 -2.53
CA SER A 162 7.87 7.89 -3.79
C SER A 162 7.11 8.48 -4.99
N SER A 163 7.85 8.81 -6.05
CA SER A 163 7.25 9.26 -7.32
C SER A 163 6.43 8.18 -8.04
N ARG A 164 6.58 6.92 -7.62
CA ARG A 164 5.82 5.77 -8.13
C ARG A 164 4.52 5.51 -7.38
N ASN A 165 4.31 6.20 -6.26
CA ASN A 165 3.13 6.03 -5.40
C ASN A 165 2.01 7.02 -5.74
N TYR A 166 2.07 7.59 -6.94
CA TYR A 166 0.97 8.38 -7.47
C TYR A 166 0.87 8.29 -8.98
N LEU A 167 -0.35 8.43 -9.46
CA LEU A 167 -0.71 8.49 -10.88
C LEU A 167 -1.05 9.93 -11.25
N VAL A 168 -0.62 10.35 -12.43
CA VAL A 168 -0.88 11.67 -12.98
C VAL A 168 -1.87 11.57 -14.13
N GLN A 169 -2.68 12.61 -14.30
CA GLN A 169 -3.43 12.86 -15.53
C GLN A 169 -3.05 14.24 -16.04
N PHE A 170 -3.03 14.41 -17.36
CA PHE A 170 -2.71 15.67 -18.01
C PHE A 170 -3.96 16.38 -18.52
N ASP A 171 -3.90 17.70 -18.52
CA ASP A 171 -4.80 18.56 -19.28
C ASP A 171 -4.12 18.87 -20.62
N GLU A 172 -4.45 18.07 -21.64
CA GLU A 172 -3.84 18.18 -22.98
C GLU A 172 -4.32 19.41 -23.77
N MET A 173 -5.40 20.05 -23.31
CA MET A 173 -5.94 21.24 -23.95
C MET A 173 -5.15 22.51 -23.60
N LYS A 174 -4.26 22.43 -22.59
CA LYS A 174 -3.43 23.57 -22.15
C LYS A 174 -2.04 23.55 -22.79
N ALA A 175 -1.58 24.73 -23.17
CA ALA A 175 -0.21 24.99 -23.63
C ALA A 175 0.47 26.03 -22.70
N PRO A 176 1.53 25.66 -21.96
CA PRO A 176 2.15 24.34 -21.93
C PRO A 176 1.25 23.29 -21.24
N VAL A 177 1.50 22.01 -21.52
CA VAL A 177 0.80 20.89 -20.88
C VAL A 177 0.98 20.95 -19.36
N THR A 178 -0.13 20.76 -18.64
CA THR A 178 -0.22 20.79 -17.17
C THR A 178 -0.84 19.53 -16.62
N ILE A 179 -0.60 19.21 -15.36
CA ILE A 179 -1.17 18.06 -14.67
C ILE A 179 -2.57 18.44 -14.18
N SER A 180 -3.60 17.76 -14.68
CA SER A 180 -4.99 17.99 -14.27
C SER A 180 -5.25 17.46 -12.86
N SER A 181 -4.87 16.21 -12.59
CA SER A 181 -5.11 15.54 -11.30
C SER A 181 -4.00 14.58 -10.88
N ILE A 182 -4.01 14.26 -9.58
CA ILE A 182 -3.17 13.24 -8.95
C ILE A 182 -4.07 12.26 -8.20
N GLU A 183 -3.79 10.96 -8.39
CA GLU A 183 -4.30 9.88 -7.56
C GLU A 183 -3.17 9.26 -6.76
N VAL A 184 -3.36 9.10 -5.44
CA VAL A 184 -2.38 8.49 -4.54
C VAL A 184 -2.63 6.98 -4.50
N ILE A 185 -1.58 6.19 -4.66
CA ILE A 185 -1.61 4.73 -4.68
C ILE A 185 -0.55 4.16 -3.71
N ASP A 186 -0.53 2.84 -3.57
CA ASP A 186 0.40 2.10 -2.70
C ASP A 186 0.38 2.58 -1.24
N TRP A 187 -0.58 2.09 -0.46
CA TRP A 187 -0.82 2.54 0.92
C TRP A 187 -0.06 1.70 1.97
N GLY A 188 0.98 0.96 1.56
CA GLY A 188 1.75 0.09 2.46
C GLY A 188 2.44 0.81 3.62
N ILE A 189 2.76 2.10 3.45
CA ILE A 189 3.36 2.94 4.49
C ILE A 189 2.42 4.10 4.80
N THR A 190 1.38 3.78 5.57
CA THR A 190 0.34 4.73 5.97
C THR A 190 0.32 4.96 7.47
N ARG A 191 -0.11 6.14 7.85
CA ARG A 191 -0.33 6.55 9.24
C ARG A 191 -1.79 6.92 9.45
N ILE A 192 -2.44 6.30 10.43
CA ILE A 192 -3.83 6.61 10.79
C ILE A 192 -3.86 7.80 11.75
N VAL A 193 -4.70 8.77 11.41
CA VAL A 193 -4.85 10.03 12.13
C VAL A 193 -6.06 9.93 13.07
N ASN A 194 -5.81 9.61 14.34
CA ASN A 194 -6.89 9.29 15.28
C ASN A 194 -7.73 10.52 15.67
N GLU A 195 -7.09 11.68 15.74
CA GLU A 195 -7.74 12.93 16.12
C GLU A 195 -8.06 13.78 14.88
N PRO A 196 -9.17 14.55 14.89
CA PRO A 196 -9.42 15.53 13.85
C PRO A 196 -8.21 16.46 13.70
N VAL A 197 -7.74 16.64 12.47
CA VAL A 197 -6.72 17.63 12.14
C VAL A 197 -7.43 18.96 11.95
N PRO A 198 -7.16 20.00 12.77
CA PRO A 198 -7.73 21.32 12.55
C PRO A 198 -7.36 21.86 11.16
N GLU A 199 -8.25 22.63 10.52
CA GLU A 199 -8.02 23.11 9.13
C GLU A 199 -6.76 23.96 9.03
N GLU A 200 -6.41 24.72 10.07
CA GLU A 200 -5.16 25.50 10.15
C GLU A 200 -3.90 24.62 10.12
N LYS A 201 -4.01 23.33 10.48
CA LYS A 201 -2.92 22.34 10.42
C LYS A 201 -2.82 21.65 9.06
N LYS A 202 -3.72 21.93 8.11
CA LYS A 202 -3.62 21.48 6.71
C LYS A 202 -2.35 22.00 6.05
N VAL A 203 -2.02 23.27 6.30
CA VAL A 203 -0.80 23.90 5.80
C VAL A 203 0.43 23.14 6.29
N MET A 204 0.45 22.72 7.56
CA MET A 204 1.55 21.93 8.12
C MET A 204 1.65 20.53 7.49
N SER A 205 0.52 19.86 7.19
CA SER A 205 0.52 18.57 6.47
C SER A 205 1.15 18.71 5.09
N TYR A 206 0.73 19.75 4.36
CA TYR A 206 1.18 20.06 3.02
C TYR A 206 2.68 20.44 3.01
N GLU A 207 3.10 21.33 3.89
CA GLU A 207 4.49 21.76 4.04
C GLU A 207 5.39 20.61 4.49
N SER A 208 4.93 19.77 5.41
CA SER A 208 5.67 18.56 5.83
C SER A 208 5.85 17.57 4.67
N CYS A 209 4.86 17.44 3.79
CA CYS A 209 4.99 16.66 2.56
C CYS A 209 6.00 17.30 1.60
N LEU A 210 5.89 18.59 1.32
CA LEU A 210 6.77 19.30 0.39
C LEU A 210 8.23 19.36 0.85
N SER A 211 8.44 19.53 2.14
CA SER A 211 9.74 19.80 2.74
C SER A 211 10.64 18.57 2.88
N VAL A 212 10.14 17.39 2.55
CA VAL A 212 11.00 16.22 2.32
C VAL A 212 11.68 16.41 0.97
N SER A 213 12.98 16.70 1.01
CA SER A 213 13.82 16.93 -0.17
C SER A 213 13.99 15.69 -1.03
N ILE A 214 13.76 14.50 -0.46
CA ILE A 214 13.92 13.21 -1.15
C ILE A 214 12.52 12.69 -1.53
N PHE A 215 12.02 13.17 -2.66
CA PHE A 215 11.18 12.29 -3.48
C PHE A 215 12.17 11.40 -4.21
N HIS A 216 12.15 10.09 -3.96
CA HIS A 216 12.99 9.16 -4.69
C HIS A 216 12.51 9.18 -6.15
N TRP A 217 13.22 9.93 -6.97
CA TRP A 217 13.14 9.86 -8.43
C TRP A 217 14.26 8.94 -8.83
N GLU A 218 13.95 7.78 -9.42
CA GLU A 218 14.87 6.64 -9.54
C GLU A 218 16.10 6.84 -10.45
N ASN A 219 16.41 8.06 -10.88
CA ASN A 219 17.62 8.35 -11.65
C ASN A 219 18.48 9.35 -10.89
N ASN A 220 19.66 8.89 -10.47
CA ASN A 220 20.75 9.53 -9.72
C ASN A 220 21.28 10.89 -10.25
N GLU A 221 20.52 11.68 -11.01
CA GLU A 221 21.11 12.83 -11.71
C GLU A 221 21.22 14.13 -10.90
N LEU A 222 20.51 14.30 -9.78
CA LEU A 222 20.67 15.52 -8.98
C LEU A 222 20.41 15.22 -7.49
N SER A 223 21.42 14.67 -6.80
CA SER A 223 21.58 14.98 -5.38
C SER A 223 21.91 16.48 -5.29
N MET A 224 20.89 17.34 -5.25
CA MET A 224 21.11 18.74 -4.89
C MET A 224 21.83 18.72 -3.54
N GLY A 225 23.03 19.33 -3.52
CA GLY A 225 23.98 19.26 -2.41
C GLY A 225 23.31 19.41 -1.05
N GLY A 226 23.81 18.66 -0.07
CA GLY A 226 23.24 18.52 1.27
C GLY A 226 22.81 19.85 1.87
N VAL A 227 21.54 20.19 1.68
CA VAL A 227 20.93 21.32 2.38
C VAL A 227 20.75 20.87 3.81
N ASN A 228 21.47 21.52 4.74
CA ASN A 228 21.24 21.40 6.17
C ASN A 228 19.74 21.63 6.41
N ARG A 229 19.00 20.55 6.70
CA ARG A 229 17.56 20.65 6.91
C ARG A 229 17.35 21.35 8.26
N PRO A 230 16.70 22.52 8.32
CA PRO A 230 16.32 23.09 9.60
C PRO A 230 15.45 22.07 10.33
N TYR A 231 15.86 21.72 11.55
CA TYR A 231 15.05 20.95 12.48
C TYR A 231 13.78 21.76 12.74
N MET A 232 12.65 21.28 12.22
CA MET A 232 11.34 21.89 12.42
C MET A 232 10.57 21.02 13.42
N PRO A 233 10.60 21.34 14.73
CA PRO A 233 9.94 20.53 15.76
C PRO A 233 8.43 20.41 15.51
N ASP A 234 7.81 21.42 14.89
CA ASP A 234 6.37 21.41 14.61
C ASP A 234 5.94 20.49 13.46
N ARG A 235 6.87 19.98 12.62
CA ARG A 235 6.52 19.01 11.54
C ARG A 235 5.92 17.71 12.07
N TYR A 236 6.12 17.44 13.35
CA TYR A 236 5.69 16.22 13.98
C TYR A 236 4.32 16.30 14.63
N TYR A 237 3.60 17.43 14.64
CA TYR A 237 2.30 17.49 15.34
C TYR A 237 1.29 16.42 14.84
N ILE A 238 1.25 16.17 13.54
CA ILE A 238 0.42 15.11 12.97
C ILE A 238 1.01 13.74 13.33
N ILE A 239 2.34 13.60 13.23
CA ILE A 239 3.08 12.36 13.50
C ILE A 239 3.02 11.94 14.98
N GLU A 240 3.01 12.87 15.92
CA GLU A 240 2.92 12.63 17.36
C GLU A 240 1.52 12.17 17.79
N LYS A 241 0.48 12.62 17.07
CA LYS A 241 -0.91 12.17 17.27
C LYS A 241 -1.26 10.91 16.48
N ILE A 242 -0.34 10.45 15.62
CA ILE A 242 -0.43 9.16 14.95
C ILE A 242 0.08 8.10 15.94
N ASN A 243 -0.85 7.44 16.62
CA ASN A 243 -0.54 6.20 17.30
C ASN A 243 -0.33 5.11 16.25
N ARG A 244 0.82 4.43 16.29
CA ARG A 244 1.01 3.14 15.61
C ARG A 244 0.19 2.08 16.33
N LYS A 245 -1.14 2.18 16.26
CA LYS A 245 -1.97 1.05 16.68
C LYS A 245 -1.88 0.03 15.54
N ILE A 246 -1.24 -1.11 15.80
CA ILE A 246 -1.34 -2.27 14.93
C ILE A 246 -2.82 -2.63 14.94
N VAL A 247 -3.50 -2.38 13.83
CA VAL A 247 -4.93 -2.62 13.71
C VAL A 247 -5.13 -4.12 13.58
N GLN A 248 -5.84 -4.71 14.54
CA GLN A 248 -6.22 -6.12 14.47
C GLN A 248 -7.28 -6.28 13.37
N SER A 249 -6.93 -7.00 12.32
CA SER A 249 -7.86 -7.37 11.25
C SER A 249 -8.31 -8.81 11.44
N ASN A 250 -9.59 -9.10 11.18
CA ASN A 250 -10.15 -10.46 11.25
C ASN A 250 -9.71 -11.36 10.09
N LEU A 251 -8.77 -10.93 9.25
CA LEU A 251 -8.21 -11.77 8.20
C LEU A 251 -7.26 -12.80 8.84
N PRO A 252 -7.27 -14.07 8.39
CA PRO A 252 -6.47 -15.13 9.00
C PRO A 252 -4.96 -14.85 9.06
N PHE A 253 -4.45 -14.01 8.16
CA PHE A 253 -3.04 -13.59 8.11
C PHE A 253 -2.77 -12.24 8.77
N CYS A 254 -3.80 -11.57 9.33
CA CYS A 254 -3.66 -10.30 10.06
C CYS A 254 -3.93 -10.42 11.56
N THR A 255 -4.16 -11.63 12.06
CA THR A 255 -4.25 -11.90 13.48
C THR A 255 -2.83 -12.17 14.00
N ALA A 256 -2.33 -11.26 14.85
CA ALA A 256 -1.07 -11.42 15.57
C ALA A 256 -1.11 -12.60 16.56
#